data_AF-A0A6G0W228-F1
#
_entry.id   AF-A0A6G0W228-F1
#
_cell.length_a   1.000
_cell.length_b   1.000
_cell.length_c   1.000
_cell.angle_alpha   90.00
_cell.angle_beta   90.00
_cell.angle_gamma   90.00
#
_symmetry.space_group_name_H-M   'P 1'
#
loop_
_entity.id
_entity.type
_entity.pdbx_description
1 polymer ?
#
loop_
_entity_poly.entity_id
_entity_poly.type
_entity_poly.pdbx_seq_one_letter_code
_entity_poly.pdbx_strand_id
1 'polypeptide(L)'
;CKYGETQQIQDDVIKSNVFQLQSPNVNACCIACPVDPKDSLGIQLPFVTLLVKNLSRLFTFEITILDSEKIRRRVRVSSYHTSTKLSTFMIAMPICMTEGWNQLNLNLAAITSYSFKTTYMETVRVQVHANCRLRRIYFSDQLYRDDQLPNAYRMYVTKNVREKPKSTLKKKEVVIEKKPKAEKS
;
A
#
# COMPACT_ATOMS: atom_id res chain seq x y z
N CYS A 1 -2.50 -13.63 18.16
CA CYS A 1 -3.20 -14.47 17.17
C CYS A 1 -3.41 -15.85 17.76
N LYS A 2 -4.64 -16.37 17.76
CA LYS A 2 -4.93 -17.73 18.27
C LYS A 2 -4.88 -18.72 17.10
N TYR A 3 -3.94 -19.66 17.10
CA TYR A 3 -3.72 -20.64 16.01
C TYR A 3 -3.41 -20.01 14.63
N GLY A 4 -2.89 -18.79 14.61
CA GLY A 4 -2.51 -18.08 13.40
C GLY A 4 -1.02 -17.74 13.41
N GLU A 5 -0.46 -17.56 12.23
CA GLU A 5 0.95 -17.25 12.02
C GLU A 5 1.12 -15.84 11.47
N THR A 6 2.10 -15.11 12.00
CA THR A 6 2.52 -13.79 11.52
C THR A 6 4.01 -13.83 11.23
N GLN A 7 4.41 -13.58 10.00
CA GLN A 7 5.80 -13.67 9.57
C GLN A 7 6.12 -12.60 8.54
N GLN A 8 7.35 -12.10 8.55
CA GLN A 8 7.88 -11.30 7.45
C GLN A 8 8.54 -12.25 6.44
N ILE A 9 8.13 -12.18 5.18
CA ILE A 9 8.60 -13.06 4.11
C ILE A 9 9.03 -12.24 2.90
N GLN A 10 9.94 -12.77 2.09
CA GLN A 10 10.30 -12.18 0.81
C GLN A 10 9.32 -12.70 -0.27
N ASP A 11 8.59 -11.80 -0.92
CA ASP A 11 7.63 -12.21 -1.97
C ASP A 11 8.33 -12.34 -3.34
N ASP A 12 8.04 -13.43 -4.05
CA ASP A 12 8.72 -13.77 -5.31
C ASP A 12 8.44 -12.79 -6.45
N VAL A 13 7.24 -12.21 -6.47
CA VAL A 13 6.78 -11.34 -7.56
C VAL A 13 7.36 -9.94 -7.42
N ILE A 14 7.20 -9.34 -6.23
CA ILE A 14 7.69 -7.97 -5.99
C ILE A 14 9.14 -7.93 -5.47
N LYS A 15 9.76 -9.08 -5.20
CA LYS A 15 11.15 -9.23 -4.70
C LYS A 15 11.43 -8.39 -3.44
N SER A 16 10.42 -8.18 -2.60
CA SER A 16 10.47 -7.32 -1.41
C SER A 16 9.92 -8.06 -0.20
N ASN A 17 10.35 -7.64 0.99
CA ASN A 17 9.78 -8.13 2.23
C ASN A 17 8.34 -7.65 2.39
N VAL A 18 7.46 -8.56 2.80
CA VAL A 18 6.04 -8.33 3.05
C VAL A 18 5.64 -9.01 4.35
N PHE A 19 4.58 -8.50 4.96
CA PHE A 19 4.07 -9.04 6.20
C PHE A 19 2.92 -10.00 5.91
N GLN A 20 3.10 -11.28 6.23
CA GLN A 20 2.08 -12.31 6.06
C GLN A 20 1.33 -12.55 7.36
N LEU A 21 -0.01 -12.54 7.28
CA LEU A 21 -0.88 -13.03 8.35
C LEU A 21 -1.72 -14.18 7.82
N GLN A 22 -1.75 -15.30 8.53
CA GLN A 22 -2.55 -16.46 8.17
C GLN A 22 -3.22 -17.07 9.39
N SER A 23 -4.45 -17.52 9.23
CA SER A 23 -5.21 -18.20 10.27
C SER A 23 -6.36 -19.00 9.66
N PRO A 24 -6.66 -20.21 10.15
CA PRO A 24 -7.86 -20.95 9.73
C PRO A 24 -9.14 -20.15 9.95
N ASN A 25 -9.23 -19.40 11.06
CA ASN A 25 -10.32 -18.46 11.33
C ASN A 25 -9.86 -17.03 11.03
N VAL A 26 -10.50 -16.38 10.07
CA VAL A 26 -10.15 -15.01 9.63
C VAL A 26 -10.15 -14.01 10.79
N ASN A 27 -11.09 -14.13 11.73
CA ASN A 27 -11.24 -13.20 12.85
C ASN A 27 -10.30 -13.52 14.04
N ALA A 28 -9.64 -14.68 14.05
CA ALA A 28 -8.78 -15.10 15.17
C ALA A 28 -7.38 -14.46 15.16
N CYS A 29 -7.00 -13.82 14.06
CA CYS A 29 -5.73 -13.13 13.92
C CYS A 29 -5.91 -11.84 13.13
N CYS A 30 -5.45 -10.73 13.70
CA CYS A 30 -5.46 -9.43 13.07
C CYS A 30 -4.33 -8.57 13.61
N ILE A 31 -3.95 -7.57 12.83
CA ILE A 31 -3.16 -6.43 13.29
C ILE A 31 -4.08 -5.21 13.36
N ALA A 32 -3.88 -4.36 14.36
CA ALA A 32 -4.64 -3.15 14.52
C ALA A 32 -3.72 -1.98 14.91
N CYS A 33 -4.06 -0.79 14.46
CA CYS A 33 -3.40 0.44 14.84
C CYS A 33 -4.47 1.53 15.06
N PRO A 34 -4.55 2.15 16.24
CA PRO A 34 -3.74 1.89 17.45
C PRO A 34 -4.12 0.57 18.14
N VAL A 35 -3.26 0.15 19.08
CA VAL A 35 -3.46 -1.08 19.88
C VAL A 35 -4.69 -0.94 20.76
N ASP A 36 -4.80 0.17 21.52
CA ASP A 36 -5.99 0.48 22.30
C ASP A 36 -7.13 0.94 21.38
N PRO A 37 -8.31 0.30 21.41
CA PRO A 37 -9.47 0.75 20.65
C PRO A 37 -9.98 2.16 20.98
N LYS A 38 -9.63 2.72 22.15
CA LYS A 38 -10.03 4.06 22.59
C LYS A 38 -9.17 5.15 21.97
N ASP A 39 -7.92 4.85 21.66
CA ASP A 39 -7.00 5.78 21.01
C ASP A 39 -7.45 6.12 19.57
N SER A 40 -6.84 7.17 19.01
CA SER A 40 -7.08 7.62 17.64
C SER A 40 -5.76 7.77 16.88
N LEU A 41 -5.74 7.29 15.63
CA LEU A 41 -4.72 7.61 14.64
C LEU A 41 -4.73 9.10 14.24
N GLY A 42 -5.90 9.75 14.28
CA GLY A 42 -6.04 11.18 13.95
C GLY A 42 -5.77 11.54 12.48
N ILE A 43 -5.94 10.59 11.55
CA ILE A 43 -5.59 10.83 10.13
C ILE A 43 -6.77 11.45 9.39
N GLN A 44 -6.62 12.69 8.94
CA GLN A 44 -7.68 13.46 8.26
C GLN A 44 -7.71 13.27 6.73
N LEU A 45 -6.75 12.54 6.19
CA LEU A 45 -6.69 12.27 4.75
C LEU A 45 -7.85 11.34 4.32
N PRO A 46 -8.60 11.67 3.26
CA PRO A 46 -9.85 11.00 2.89
C PRO A 46 -9.65 9.66 2.15
N PHE A 47 -8.52 9.45 1.48
CA PHE A 47 -8.24 8.20 0.78
C PHE A 47 -7.34 7.31 1.60
N VAL A 48 -7.65 6.02 1.60
CA VAL A 48 -6.80 4.96 2.15
C VAL A 48 -6.49 3.95 1.06
N THR A 49 -5.22 3.60 0.95
CA THR A 49 -4.74 2.61 -0.01
C THR A 49 -4.06 1.46 0.72
N LEU A 50 -4.47 0.24 0.39
CA LEU A 50 -3.85 -0.99 0.87
C LEU A 50 -3.26 -1.77 -0.31
N LEU A 51 -1.99 -2.15 -0.20
CA LEU A 51 -1.33 -3.07 -1.12
C LEU A 51 -1.32 -4.47 -0.50
N VAL A 52 -2.20 -5.34 -1.01
CA VAL A 52 -2.45 -6.67 -0.46
C VAL A 52 -2.32 -7.73 -1.54
N LYS A 53 -1.74 -8.88 -1.20
CA LYS A 53 -1.78 -10.08 -2.05
C LYS A 53 -2.96 -10.95 -1.64
N ASN A 54 -3.79 -11.31 -2.61
CA ASN A 54 -4.84 -12.30 -2.44
C ASN A 54 -4.20 -13.70 -2.36
N LEU A 55 -4.49 -14.43 -1.28
CA LEU A 55 -4.02 -15.80 -1.05
C LEU A 55 -5.11 -16.85 -1.34
N SER A 56 -6.14 -16.47 -2.10
CA SER A 56 -7.30 -17.30 -2.44
C SER A 56 -8.00 -17.86 -1.19
N ARG A 57 -8.07 -17.04 -0.14
CA ARG A 57 -8.70 -17.33 1.14
C ARG A 57 -9.54 -16.13 1.59
N LEU A 58 -10.44 -16.37 2.55
CA LEU A 58 -11.29 -15.30 3.08
C LEU A 58 -10.45 -14.21 3.75
N PHE A 59 -10.68 -12.97 3.34
CA PHE A 59 -9.97 -11.78 3.80
C PHE A 59 -10.97 -10.69 4.20
N THR A 60 -10.60 -9.92 5.22
CA THR A 60 -11.38 -8.76 5.69
C THR A 60 -10.48 -7.73 6.35
N PHE A 61 -10.87 -6.47 6.24
CA PHE A 61 -10.27 -5.38 7.00
C PHE A 61 -11.36 -4.41 7.46
N GLU A 62 -11.05 -3.69 8.53
CA GLU A 62 -11.93 -2.76 9.20
C GLU A 62 -11.23 -1.43 9.38
N ILE A 63 -11.94 -0.36 9.09
CA ILE A 63 -11.50 1.01 9.33
C ILE A 63 -12.57 1.68 10.18
N THR A 64 -12.17 2.17 11.34
CA THR A 64 -13.02 3.00 12.18
C THR A 64 -12.76 4.45 11.83
N ILE A 65 -13.81 5.15 11.44
CA ILE A 65 -13.81 6.58 11.14
C ILE A 65 -14.54 7.35 12.24
N LEU A 66 -14.19 8.62 12.41
CA LEU A 66 -14.95 9.60 13.17
C LEU A 66 -15.63 10.54 12.18
N ASP A 67 -16.91 10.84 12.41
CA ASP A 67 -17.67 11.76 11.58
C ASP A 67 -17.96 13.10 12.29
N SER A 68 -18.66 13.99 11.58
CA SER A 68 -19.06 15.31 12.08
C SER A 68 -20.01 15.27 13.28
N GLU A 69 -20.76 14.18 13.47
CA GLU A 69 -21.62 13.96 14.63
C GLU A 69 -20.85 13.42 15.85
N LYS A 70 -19.53 13.29 15.73
CA LYS A 70 -18.64 12.70 16.75
C LYS A 70 -18.96 11.23 17.02
N ILE A 71 -19.53 10.53 16.04
CA ILE A 71 -19.84 9.11 16.12
C ILE A 71 -18.71 8.32 15.46
N ARG A 72 -18.21 7.29 16.17
CA ARG A 72 -17.27 6.32 15.60
C ARG A 72 -18.03 5.30 14.78
N ARG A 73 -17.79 5.26 13.47
CA ARG A 73 -18.43 4.32 12.54
C ARG A 73 -17.43 3.36 11.95
N ARG A 74 -17.83 2.11 11.72
CA ARG A 74 -16.96 1.07 11.20
C ARG A 74 -17.24 0.78 9.75
N VAL A 75 -16.23 0.91 8.91
CA VAL A 75 -16.22 0.46 7.53
C VAL A 75 -15.54 -0.90 7.49
N ARG A 76 -16.32 -1.97 7.30
CA ARG A 76 -15.80 -3.33 7.12
C ARG A 76 -15.85 -3.69 5.65
N VAL A 77 -14.73 -4.18 5.12
CA VAL A 77 -14.61 -4.60 3.73
C VAL A 77 -14.08 -6.01 3.70
N SER A 78 -14.74 -6.89 2.95
CA SER A 78 -14.44 -8.33 3.05
C SER A 78 -14.82 -9.12 1.81
N SER A 79 -14.12 -10.21 1.58
CA SER A 79 -14.28 -11.05 0.39
C SER A 79 -15.43 -12.06 0.48
N TYR A 80 -16.07 -12.21 1.64
CA TYR A 80 -17.17 -13.16 1.86
C TYR A 80 -18.55 -12.50 1.90
N HIS A 81 -18.64 -11.16 1.94
CA HIS A 81 -19.92 -10.48 1.75
C HIS A 81 -20.23 -10.40 0.25
N THR A 82 -21.50 -10.57 -0.09
CA THR A 82 -22.00 -10.46 -1.48
C THR A 82 -22.72 -9.13 -1.74
N SER A 83 -23.17 -8.46 -0.68
CA SER A 83 -23.91 -7.20 -0.77
C SER A 83 -23.50 -6.23 0.34
N THR A 84 -23.71 -4.95 0.09
CA THR A 84 -23.49 -3.89 1.08
C THR A 84 -24.59 -3.92 2.14
N LYS A 85 -24.20 -3.97 3.42
CA LYS A 85 -25.13 -3.90 4.56
C LYS A 85 -24.82 -2.67 5.39
N LEU A 86 -25.83 -1.84 5.60
CA LEU A 86 -25.74 -0.61 6.38
C LEU A 86 -26.46 -0.78 7.73
N SER A 87 -25.80 -0.34 8.78
CA SER A 87 -26.31 -0.20 10.15
C SER A 87 -25.91 1.19 10.66
N THR A 88 -26.51 1.66 11.74
CA THR A 88 -26.22 2.97 12.33
C THR A 88 -24.73 3.19 12.60
N PHE A 89 -24.01 2.18 13.07
CA PHE A 89 -22.60 2.29 13.46
C PHE A 89 -21.63 1.58 12.52
N MET A 90 -22.12 0.92 11.47
CA MET A 90 -21.29 0.08 10.62
C MET A 90 -21.83 -0.01 9.20
N ILE A 91 -20.92 0.00 8.24
CA ILE A 91 -21.17 -0.46 6.89
C ILE A 91 -20.27 -1.66 6.59
N ALA A 92 -20.85 -2.73 6.04
CA ALA A 92 -20.12 -3.88 5.52
C ALA A 92 -20.22 -3.87 4.00
N MET A 93 -19.09 -3.87 3.30
CA MET A 93 -19.01 -3.84 1.84
C MET A 93 -18.31 -5.10 1.30
N PRO A 94 -18.78 -5.63 0.16
CA PRO A 94 -18.10 -6.71 -0.54
C PRO A 94 -16.82 -6.19 -1.21
N ILE A 95 -15.82 -7.06 -1.38
CA ILE A 95 -14.65 -6.78 -2.22
C ILE A 95 -14.36 -7.95 -3.15
N CYS A 96 -14.10 -7.63 -4.41
CA CYS A 96 -13.58 -8.58 -5.39
C CYS A 96 -12.09 -8.31 -5.56
N MET A 97 -11.26 -9.32 -5.34
CA MET A 97 -9.81 -9.24 -5.52
C MET A 97 -9.41 -10.21 -6.62
N THR A 98 -8.52 -9.78 -7.51
CA THR A 98 -7.92 -10.66 -8.51
C THR A 98 -6.88 -11.57 -7.86
N GLU A 99 -6.46 -12.60 -8.59
CA GLU A 99 -5.31 -13.41 -8.16
C GLU A 99 -4.03 -12.55 -8.14
N GLY A 100 -3.22 -12.72 -7.09
CA GLY A 100 -1.96 -11.99 -6.95
C GLY A 100 -2.09 -10.66 -6.20
N TRP A 101 -1.27 -9.68 -6.59
CA TRP A 101 -1.19 -8.38 -5.91
C TRP A 101 -2.34 -7.47 -6.34
N ASN A 102 -2.99 -6.85 -5.35
CA ASN A 102 -4.11 -5.96 -5.50
C ASN A 102 -3.82 -4.62 -4.81
N GLN A 103 -4.23 -3.53 -5.45
CA GLN A 103 -4.23 -2.20 -4.85
C GLN A 103 -5.68 -1.81 -4.53
N LEU A 104 -6.01 -1.78 -3.24
CA LEU A 104 -7.34 -1.44 -2.76
C LEU A 104 -7.36 0.03 -2.37
N ASN A 105 -8.12 0.84 -3.09
CA ASN A 105 -8.27 2.27 -2.82
C ASN A 105 -9.69 2.56 -2.34
N LEU A 106 -9.83 3.18 -1.18
CA LEU A 106 -11.14 3.59 -0.66
C LEU A 106 -11.17 5.09 -0.38
N ASN A 107 -12.24 5.74 -0.83
CA ASN A 107 -12.57 7.10 -0.45
C ASN A 107 -13.46 7.06 0.79
N LEU A 108 -12.85 7.22 1.96
CA LEU A 108 -13.55 7.19 3.24
C LEU A 108 -14.53 8.36 3.37
N ALA A 109 -14.19 9.53 2.82
CA ALA A 109 -15.08 10.68 2.82
C ALA A 109 -16.36 10.43 2.00
N ALA A 110 -16.22 9.86 0.80
CA ALA A 110 -17.37 9.51 -0.03
C ALA A 110 -18.24 8.42 0.61
N ILE A 111 -17.63 7.38 1.19
CA ILE A 111 -18.36 6.33 1.91
C ILE A 111 -19.16 6.94 3.08
N THR A 112 -18.53 7.82 3.85
CA THR A 112 -19.18 8.46 5.01
C THR A 112 -20.39 9.29 4.58
N SER A 113 -20.21 10.15 3.58
CA SER A 113 -21.26 11.01 3.03
C SER A 113 -22.39 10.20 2.39
N TYR A 114 -22.06 9.17 1.61
CA TYR A 114 -23.06 8.35 0.93
C TYR A 114 -23.90 7.52 1.91
N SER A 115 -23.24 6.84 2.85
CA SER A 115 -23.87 5.86 3.73
C SER A 115 -24.50 6.45 4.98
N PHE A 116 -23.85 7.42 5.63
CA PHE A 116 -24.30 7.96 6.91
C PHE A 116 -24.86 9.38 6.81
N LYS A 117 -24.74 10.04 5.64
CA LYS A 117 -25.17 11.43 5.43
C LYS A 117 -24.46 12.43 6.34
N THR A 118 -23.25 12.08 6.78
CA THR A 118 -22.37 12.92 7.61
C THR A 118 -21.04 13.21 6.91
N THR A 119 -20.23 14.09 7.49
CA THR A 119 -18.92 14.44 6.93
C THR A 119 -17.81 13.64 7.62
N TYR A 120 -16.88 13.11 6.84
CA TYR A 120 -15.69 12.44 7.37
C TYR A 120 -14.76 13.46 8.05
N MET A 121 -14.34 13.15 9.27
CA MET A 121 -13.40 13.97 10.03
C MET A 121 -12.01 13.34 10.02
N GLU A 122 -11.91 12.10 10.50
CA GLU A 122 -10.65 11.38 10.61
C GLU A 122 -10.82 9.87 10.63
N THR A 123 -9.75 9.16 10.30
CA THR A 123 -9.58 7.74 10.58
C THR A 123 -9.00 7.57 11.97
N VAL A 124 -9.73 6.81 12.78
CA VAL A 124 -9.39 6.54 14.19
C VAL A 124 -8.58 5.26 14.33
N ARG A 125 -8.97 4.20 13.60
CA ARG A 125 -8.35 2.88 13.75
C ARG A 125 -8.38 2.10 12.46
N VAL A 126 -7.29 1.43 12.13
CA VAL A 126 -7.20 0.46 11.03
C VAL A 126 -6.95 -0.92 11.62
N GLN A 127 -7.69 -1.92 11.15
CA GLN A 127 -7.55 -3.30 11.55
C GLN A 127 -7.58 -4.20 10.31
N VAL A 128 -6.54 -4.99 10.12
CA VAL A 128 -6.42 -5.94 9.00
C VAL A 128 -6.41 -7.35 9.56
N HIS A 129 -7.32 -8.20 9.07
CA HIS A 129 -7.45 -9.58 9.53
C HIS A 129 -6.58 -10.55 8.72
N ALA A 130 -6.62 -11.81 9.12
CA ALA A 130 -5.78 -12.86 8.57
C ALA A 130 -6.03 -13.14 7.09
N ASN A 131 -5.16 -14.00 6.54
CA ASN A 131 -5.17 -14.52 5.18
C ASN A 131 -4.85 -13.48 4.10
N CYS A 132 -3.85 -12.65 4.36
CA CYS A 132 -3.28 -11.72 3.38
C CYS A 132 -1.76 -11.64 3.51
N ARG A 133 -1.10 -11.19 2.43
CA ARG A 133 0.23 -10.58 2.51
C ARG A 133 0.07 -9.08 2.33
N LEU A 134 0.48 -8.33 3.34
CA LEU A 134 0.40 -6.89 3.37
C LEU A 134 1.78 -6.31 3.04
N ARG A 135 1.82 -5.40 2.06
CA ARG A 135 3.03 -4.63 1.77
C ARG A 135 2.97 -3.24 2.38
N ARG A 136 1.87 -2.53 2.18
CA ARG A 136 1.70 -1.14 2.65
C ARG A 136 0.24 -0.81 2.93
N ILE A 137 0.06 0.11 3.88
CA ILE A 137 -1.15 0.87 4.11
C ILE A 137 -0.71 2.32 4.17
N TYR A 138 -1.33 3.20 3.40
CA TYR A 138 -1.06 4.63 3.46
C TYR A 138 -2.33 5.42 3.18
N PHE A 139 -2.29 6.70 3.53
CA PHE A 139 -3.38 7.64 3.32
C PHE A 139 -2.94 8.74 2.36
N SER A 140 -3.89 9.29 1.62
CA SER A 140 -3.66 10.36 0.66
C SER A 140 -4.85 11.33 0.61
N ASP A 141 -4.57 12.55 0.16
CA ASP A 141 -5.54 13.60 -0.12
C ASP A 141 -6.36 13.32 -1.38
N GLN A 142 -5.77 12.61 -2.34
CA GLN A 142 -6.39 12.21 -3.60
C GLN A 142 -5.90 10.83 -4.05
N LEU A 143 -6.50 10.31 -5.13
CA LEU A 143 -6.05 9.09 -5.77
C LEU A 143 -4.92 9.39 -6.77
N TYR A 144 -3.69 9.07 -6.37
CA TYR A 144 -2.53 9.20 -7.25
C TYR A 144 -2.41 8.02 -8.20
N ARG A 145 -1.97 8.31 -9.43
CA ARG A 145 -1.54 7.30 -10.39
C ARG A 145 -0.16 6.75 -10.02
N ASP A 146 0.17 5.54 -10.49
CA ASP A 146 1.44 4.88 -10.15
C ASP A 146 2.68 5.73 -10.53
N ASP A 147 2.63 6.46 -11.65
CA ASP A 147 3.69 7.38 -12.10
C ASP A 147 3.88 8.61 -11.20
N GLN A 148 2.81 9.05 -10.53
CA GLN A 148 2.85 10.18 -9.60
C GLN A 148 3.30 9.74 -8.20
N LEU A 149 3.17 8.45 -7.88
CA LEU A 149 3.63 7.92 -6.61
C LEU A 149 5.16 7.86 -6.56
N PRO A 150 5.78 8.14 -5.41
CA PRO A 150 7.20 7.85 -5.20
C PRO A 150 7.46 6.34 -5.36
N ASN A 151 8.66 5.96 -5.82
CA ASN A 151 9.03 4.56 -6.06
C ASN A 151 8.73 3.62 -4.88
N ALA A 152 8.79 4.14 -3.65
CA ALA A 152 8.46 3.36 -2.46
C ALA A 152 7.00 2.87 -2.46
N TYR A 153 6.06 3.66 -2.98
CA TYR A 153 4.61 3.42 -2.93
C TYR A 153 4.06 2.73 -4.20
N ARG A 154 4.86 2.64 -5.26
CA ARG A 154 4.47 1.97 -6.51
C ARG A 154 4.30 0.46 -6.32
N MET A 155 3.32 -0.09 -7.04
CA MET A 155 3.00 -1.51 -6.99
C MET A 155 4.14 -2.36 -7.58
N TYR A 156 4.69 -1.91 -8.71
CA TYR A 156 5.80 -2.56 -9.38
C TYR A 156 7.07 -1.74 -9.21
N VAL A 157 8.15 -2.39 -8.79
CA VAL A 157 9.48 -1.83 -9.04
C VAL A 157 9.73 -2.06 -10.52
N THR A 158 9.36 -1.10 -11.37
CA THR A 158 9.92 -1.08 -12.72
C THR A 158 11.42 -1.05 -12.51
N LYS A 159 12.11 -2.14 -12.89
CA LYS A 159 13.56 -2.10 -13.07
C LYS A 159 13.83 -1.21 -14.27
N ASN A 160 13.63 0.10 -14.12
CA ASN A 160 14.39 1.04 -14.91
C ASN A 160 15.80 0.92 -14.33
N VAL A 161 16.56 -0.03 -14.89
CA VAL A 161 18.01 0.07 -14.90
C VAL A 161 18.26 1.48 -15.41
N ARG A 162 18.56 2.42 -14.51
CA ARG A 162 19.20 3.66 -14.91
C ARG A 162 20.48 3.19 -15.56
N GLU A 163 20.52 3.14 -16.88
CA GLU A 163 21.77 3.04 -17.61
C GLU A 163 22.64 4.16 -17.04
N LYS A 164 23.71 3.78 -16.35
CA LYS A 164 24.71 4.75 -15.93
C LYS A 164 25.14 5.49 -17.20
N PRO A 165 25.14 6.83 -17.23
CA PRO A 165 25.69 7.53 -18.38
C PRO A 165 27.13 7.04 -18.57
N LYS A 166 27.42 6.42 -19.71
CA LYS A 166 28.79 6.11 -20.10
C LYS A 166 29.50 7.46 -20.24
N SER A 167 30.32 7.83 -19.26
CA SER A 167 31.19 8.99 -19.37
C SER A 167 32.21 8.73 -20.49
N THR A 168 31.98 9.32 -21.65
CA THR A 168 32.95 9.41 -22.74
C THR A 168 34.00 10.46 -22.37
N LEU A 169 34.99 10.06 -21.54
CA LEU A 169 36.24 10.79 -21.45
C LEU A 169 37.07 10.50 -22.71
N LYS A 170 36.91 11.36 -23.73
CA LYS A 170 37.89 11.47 -24.82
C LYS A 170 39.21 11.96 -24.22
N LYS A 171 40.17 11.05 -24.04
CA LYS A 171 41.57 11.39 -23.81
C LYS A 171 42.11 12.07 -25.08
N LYS A 172 42.21 13.40 -25.08
CA LYS A 172 43.11 14.14 -25.97
C LYS A 172 44.35 14.47 -25.15
N GLU A 173 45.41 13.69 -25.34
CA GLU A 173 46.76 14.14 -25.02
C GLU A 173 47.57 14.16 -26.30
N VAL A 174 48.01 15.37 -26.61
CA VAL A 174 48.85 15.80 -27.72
C VAL A 174 50.28 15.34 -27.41
N VAL A 175 50.92 14.62 -28.34
CA VAL A 175 52.38 14.36 -28.28
C VAL A 175 53.02 14.80 -29.60
N ILE A 176 53.43 16.07 -29.58
CA ILE A 176 54.68 16.69 -30.06
C ILE A 176 55.37 16.03 -31.26
N GLU A 177 55.45 16.80 -32.34
CA GLU A 177 56.21 16.56 -33.58
C GLU A 177 57.71 16.28 -33.32
N LYS A 178 58.23 15.20 -33.91
CA LYS A 178 59.67 14.98 -34.09
C LYS A 178 60.11 15.59 -35.43
N LYS A 179 60.96 16.62 -35.38
CA LYS A 179 61.71 17.13 -36.55
C LYS A 179 62.72 16.06 -37.05
N PRO A 180 62.91 15.89 -38.37
CA PRO A 180 63.88 14.96 -38.92
C PRO A 180 65.31 15.53 -38.83
N LYS A 181 66.28 14.67 -38.46
CA LYS A 181 67.72 14.95 -38.59
C LYS A 181 68.10 14.83 -40.06
N ALA A 182 68.67 15.91 -40.61
CA ALA A 182 69.32 15.91 -41.90
C ALA A 182 70.74 15.32 -41.80
N GLU A 183 71.05 14.51 -42.80
CA GLU A 183 72.31 13.88 -43.16
C GLU A 183 73.24 14.91 -43.83
N LYS A 184 74.52 14.93 -43.44
CA LYS A 184 75.65 15.53 -44.17
C LYS A 184 76.88 14.67 -43.80
N SER A 185 77.34 13.81 -44.71
CA SER A 185 78.41 14.05 -45.70
C SER A 185 79.78 14.18 -45.06
#